data_AF-U1LTP4-F1
#
_entry.id   AF-U1LTP4-F1
#
_cell.length_a   1.000
_cell.length_b   1.000
_cell.length_c   1.000
_cell.angle_alpha   90.00
_cell.angle_beta   90.00
_cell.angle_gamma   90.00
#
_symmetry.space_group_name_H-M   'P 1'
#
loop_
_entity.id
_entity.type
_entity.pdbx_description
1 polymer ?
#
loop_
_entity_poly.entity_id
_entity_poly.type
_entity_poly.pdbx_seq_one_letter_code
_entity_poly.pdbx_strand_id
1 'polypeptide(L)'
;MAAAAVAGGMPAAGLLYLGYPLHSPGKPERLKDAHLDAIALPQRFLQGTNDPFQSGDLLDRLVERLPDARVDWVAGGDHSFLVAKGDRDQERVAEALGPRIAALLR
;
A
#
# COMPACT_ATOMS: atom_id res chain seq x y z
N MET A 1 -14.09 -2.60 -0.46
CA MET A 1 -12.63 -2.60 -0.19
C MET A 1 -12.40 -3.04 1.26
N ALA A 2 -11.41 -3.90 1.52
CA ALA A 2 -11.19 -4.55 2.82
C ALA A 2 -11.04 -3.58 4.00
N ALA A 3 -10.30 -2.47 3.83
CA ALA A 3 -10.09 -1.48 4.87
C ALA A 3 -11.40 -0.83 5.37
N ALA A 4 -12.32 -0.51 4.46
CA ALA A 4 -13.63 0.02 4.84
C ALA A 4 -14.48 -1.01 5.60
N ALA A 5 -14.36 -2.30 5.25
CA ALA A 5 -15.06 -3.38 5.95
C ALA A 5 -14.50 -3.57 7.38
N VAL A 6 -13.18 -3.55 7.53
CA VAL A 6 -12.51 -3.64 8.84
C VAL A 6 -12.80 -2.41 9.70
N ALA A 7 -12.74 -1.20 9.12
CA ALA A 7 -13.18 0.02 9.80
C ALA A 7 -14.66 -0.04 10.23
N GLY A 8 -15.49 -0.78 9.49
CA GLY A 8 -16.89 -1.08 9.83
C GLY A 8 -17.09 -2.24 10.80
N GLY A 9 -16.02 -2.80 11.39
CA GLY A 9 -16.10 -3.84 12.43
C GLY A 9 -15.91 -5.28 11.93
N MET A 10 -15.55 -5.51 10.67
CA MET A 10 -15.19 -6.85 10.19
C MET A 10 -13.93 -7.35 10.93
N PRO A 11 -13.97 -8.53 11.57
CA PRO A 11 -12.79 -9.09 12.25
C PRO A 11 -11.65 -9.36 11.27
N ALA A 12 -10.44 -8.94 11.63
CA ALA A 12 -9.21 -9.22 10.91
C ALA A 12 -8.02 -9.20 11.88
N ALA A 13 -6.91 -9.83 11.49
CA ALA A 13 -5.65 -9.74 12.23
C ALA A 13 -4.82 -8.50 11.83
N GLY A 14 -5.09 -7.93 10.66
CA GLY A 14 -4.34 -6.82 10.07
C GLY A 14 -4.76 -6.59 8.61
N LEU A 15 -4.14 -5.60 7.96
CA LEU A 15 -4.39 -5.25 6.56
C LEU A 15 -3.07 -5.11 5.80
N LEU A 16 -3.00 -5.79 4.66
CA LEU A 16 -1.95 -5.61 3.66
C LEU A 16 -2.52 -4.89 2.45
N TYR A 17 -1.95 -3.73 2.14
CA TYR A 17 -2.32 -2.88 1.02
C TYR A 17 -1.29 -3.04 -0.09
N LEU A 18 -1.74 -3.44 -1.28
CA LEU A 18 -0.89 -3.59 -2.46
C LEU A 18 -1.22 -2.47 -3.44
N GLY A 19 -0.30 -1.52 -3.63
CA GLY A 19 -0.53 -0.36 -4.49
C GLY A 19 -1.72 0.47 -3.99
N TYR A 20 -1.67 0.99 -2.77
CA TYR A 20 -2.81 1.72 -2.20
C TYR A 20 -3.05 3.04 -2.95
N PRO A 21 -4.25 3.27 -3.50
CA PRO A 21 -4.52 4.48 -4.27
C PRO A 21 -4.86 5.66 -3.35
N LEU A 22 -3.84 6.19 -2.67
CA LEU A 22 -3.95 7.25 -1.67
C LEU A 22 -4.68 8.49 -2.22
N HIS A 23 -4.47 8.81 -3.49
CA HIS A 23 -5.20 9.84 -4.22
C HIS A 23 -5.48 9.40 -5.67
N SER A 24 -6.32 10.16 -6.37
CA SER A 24 -6.44 10.00 -7.82
C SER A 24 -5.22 10.62 -8.53
N PRO A 25 -4.83 10.14 -9.72
CA PRO A 25 -3.72 10.72 -10.46
C PRO A 25 -3.98 12.20 -10.75
N GLY A 26 -2.96 13.03 -10.51
CA GLY A 26 -3.04 14.49 -10.67
C GLY A 26 -3.89 15.22 -9.62
N LYS A 27 -4.31 14.56 -8.53
CA LYS A 27 -5.09 15.16 -7.43
C LYS A 27 -4.50 14.83 -6.03
N PRO A 28 -3.21 15.11 -5.78
CA PRO A 28 -2.54 14.74 -4.51
C PRO A 28 -3.16 15.38 -3.26
N GLU A 29 -3.94 16.45 -3.42
CA GLU A 29 -4.65 17.14 -2.36
C GLU A 29 -5.93 16.42 -1.88
N ARG A 30 -6.41 15.40 -2.61
CA ARG A 30 -7.64 14.66 -2.30
C ARG A 30 -7.32 13.26 -1.80
N LEU A 31 -6.86 13.18 -0.56
CA LEU A 31 -6.49 11.93 0.09
C LEU A 31 -7.71 11.05 0.40
N LYS A 32 -7.53 9.74 0.30
CA LYS A 32 -8.51 8.69 0.61
C LYS A 32 -8.17 7.93 1.88
N ASP A 33 -7.62 8.60 2.89
CA ASP A 33 -6.99 7.98 4.06
C ASP A 33 -7.79 8.11 5.36
N ALA A 34 -8.82 8.96 5.43
CA ALA A 34 -9.55 9.26 6.67
C ALA A 34 -10.14 8.04 7.41
N HIS A 35 -10.45 6.95 6.70
CA HIS A 35 -10.97 5.72 7.31
C HIS A 35 -9.88 4.85 7.95
N LEU A 36 -8.61 5.07 7.60
CA LEU A 36 -7.48 4.29 8.10
C LEU A 36 -7.16 4.59 9.57
N ASP A 37 -7.51 5.80 10.03
CA ASP A 37 -7.40 6.22 11.43
C ASP A 37 -8.24 5.39 12.39
N ALA A 38 -9.39 4.89 11.92
CA ALA A 38 -10.28 4.06 12.71
C ALA A 38 -9.76 2.62 12.86
N ILE A 39 -8.67 2.26 12.17
CA ILE A 39 -8.15 0.90 12.13
C ILE A 39 -6.94 0.81 13.06
N ALA A 40 -7.16 0.29 14.26
CA ALA A 40 -6.11 0.05 15.26
C ALA A 40 -5.29 -1.23 14.99
N LEU A 41 -5.67 -2.04 14.00
CA LEU A 41 -4.96 -3.25 13.63
C LEU A 41 -3.68 -2.92 12.84
N PRO A 42 -2.69 -3.85 12.79
CA PRO A 42 -1.52 -3.70 11.95
C PRO A 42 -1.87 -3.39 10.49
N GLN A 43 -1.29 -2.32 9.94
CA GLN A 43 -1.43 -1.89 8.55
C GLN A 43 -0.07 -1.99 7.85
N ARG A 44 -0.02 -2.63 6.69
CA ARG A 44 1.22 -2.88 5.94
C ARG A 44 1.01 -2.47 4.49
N PHE A 45 1.83 -1.58 3.98
CA PHE A 45 1.73 -1.09 2.61
C PHE A 45 2.89 -1.67 1.80
N LEU A 46 2.62 -2.27 0.64
CA LEU A 46 3.60 -2.54 -0.39
C LEU A 46 3.31 -1.60 -1.55
N GLN A 47 4.26 -0.72 -1.87
CA GLN A 47 4.00 0.42 -2.74
C GLN A 47 5.11 0.64 -3.75
N GLY A 48 4.75 0.84 -5.02
CA GLY A 48 5.69 1.27 -6.05
C GLY A 48 6.08 2.74 -5.89
N THR A 49 7.36 3.07 -6.00
CA THR A 49 7.83 4.47 -5.88
C THR A 49 7.40 5.36 -7.05
N ASN A 50 7.01 4.76 -8.19
CA ASN A 50 6.52 5.45 -9.40
C ASN A 50 5.00 5.28 -9.60
N ASP A 51 4.26 4.92 -8.55
CA ASP A 51 2.80 4.80 -8.63
C ASP A 51 2.13 6.18 -8.77
N PRO A 52 1.33 6.44 -9.84
CA PRO A 52 0.64 7.72 -10.05
C PRO A 52 -0.52 8.00 -9.08
N PHE A 53 -0.96 7.00 -8.30
CA PHE A 53 -2.03 7.11 -7.31
C PHE A 53 -1.52 7.46 -5.91
N GLN A 54 -0.23 7.69 -5.74
CA GLN A 54 0.38 8.07 -4.47
C GLN A 54 1.54 9.05 -4.69
N SER A 55 2.01 9.68 -3.62
CA SER A 55 3.28 10.41 -3.59
C SER A 55 4.06 9.97 -2.35
N GLY A 56 5.34 9.64 -2.49
CA GLY A 56 6.16 9.02 -1.43
C GLY A 56 5.99 9.69 -0.06
N ASP A 57 6.24 10.99 0.00
CA ASP A 57 6.11 11.80 1.22
C ASP A 57 4.70 11.82 1.83
N LEU A 58 3.64 11.57 1.04
CA LEU A 58 2.27 11.50 1.57
C LEU A 58 2.02 10.16 2.24
N LEU A 59 2.50 9.06 1.66
CA LEU A 59 2.36 7.73 2.25
C LEU A 59 3.25 7.58 3.48
N ASP A 60 4.48 8.11 3.46
CA ASP A 60 5.36 8.09 4.63
C ASP A 60 4.71 8.85 5.80
N ARG A 61 4.17 10.05 5.57
CA ARG A 61 3.43 10.82 6.60
C ARG A 61 2.17 10.11 7.09
N LEU A 62 1.45 9.41 6.21
CA LEU A 62 0.31 8.59 6.61
C LEU A 62 0.77 7.47 7.55
N VAL A 63 1.83 6.75 7.18
CA VAL A 63 2.37 5.64 7.98
C VAL A 63 2.85 6.10 9.35
N GLU A 64 3.55 7.23 9.43
CA GLU A 64 4.00 7.82 10.71
C GLU A 64 2.85 8.22 11.64
N ARG A 65 1.70 8.59 11.06
CA ARG A 65 0.51 9.03 11.78
C ARG A 65 -0.32 7.88 12.35
N LEU A 66 -0.27 6.70 11.72
CA LEU A 66 -1.06 5.54 12.10
C LEU A 66 -0.38 4.75 13.26
N PRO A 67 -1.17 4.10 14.14
CA PRO A 67 -0.65 3.50 15.37
C PRO A 67 0.28 2.31 15.15
N ASP A 68 0.02 1.47 14.14
CA ASP A 68 0.89 0.37 13.72
C ASP A 68 0.84 0.26 12.19
N ALA A 69 1.57 1.14 11.52
CA ALA A 69 1.71 1.10 10.07
C ALA A 69 3.17 1.00 9.64
N ARG A 70 3.40 0.35 8.51
CA ARG A 70 4.71 0.32 7.82
C ARG A 70 4.49 0.29 6.32
N VAL A 71 5.41 0.93 5.58
CA VAL A 71 5.49 0.81 4.12
C VAL A 71 6.77 0.09 3.71
N ASP A 72 6.63 -0.81 2.75
CA ASP A 72 7.72 -1.43 2.01
C ASP A 72 7.67 -0.93 0.56
N TRP A 73 8.78 -0.38 0.08
CA TRP A 73 8.86 0.33 -1.20
C TRP A 73 9.43 -0.57 -2.30
N VAL A 74 8.70 -0.71 -3.42
CA VAL A 74 9.22 -1.33 -4.65
C VAL A 74 9.87 -0.23 -5.49
N ALA A 75 11.20 -0.16 -5.43
CA ALA A 75 11.97 0.85 -6.13
C ALA A 75 11.71 0.81 -7.65
N GLY A 76 11.27 1.94 -8.20
CA GLY A 76 10.94 2.10 -9.62
C GLY A 76 9.63 1.43 -10.06
N GLY A 77 8.93 0.73 -9.16
CA GLY A 77 7.67 0.05 -9.46
C GLY A 77 6.53 1.05 -9.65
N ASP A 78 5.64 0.76 -10.62
CA ASP A 78 4.37 1.45 -10.78
C ASP A 78 3.28 0.89 -9.85
N HIS A 79 2.01 1.25 -10.09
CA HIS A 79 0.86 0.77 -9.31
C HIS A 79 0.71 -0.76 -9.33
N SER A 80 1.17 -1.42 -10.40
CA SER A 80 1.18 -2.87 -10.55
C SER A 80 2.56 -3.47 -10.25
N PHE A 81 3.44 -2.70 -9.61
CA PHE A 81 4.81 -3.06 -9.25
C PHE A 81 5.75 -3.33 -10.43
N LEU A 82 5.34 -2.99 -11.65
CA LEU A 82 6.19 -3.17 -12.82
C LEU A 82 7.24 -2.07 -12.89
N VAL A 83 8.48 -2.44 -13.18
CA VAL A 83 9.60 -1.50 -13.33
C VAL A 83 9.89 -1.27 -14.81
N ALA A 84 10.24 -0.05 -15.22
CA ALA A 84 10.42 0.32 -16.63
C ALA A 84 11.48 -0.50 -17.39
N LYS A 85 12.51 -0.97 -16.68
CA LYS A 85 13.58 -1.85 -17.20
C LYS A 85 13.65 -3.18 -16.44
N GLY A 86 12.52 -3.68 -15.99
CA GLY A 86 12.39 -4.94 -15.26
C GLY A 86 11.58 -5.96 -16.03
N ASP A 87 11.30 -7.09 -15.37
CA ASP A 87 10.32 -8.05 -15.88
C ASP A 87 8.95 -7.37 -16.00
N ARG A 88 8.30 -7.57 -17.15
CA ARG A 88 6.98 -7.00 -17.46
C ARG A 88 5.88 -8.04 -17.40
N ASP A 89 6.23 -9.30 -17.14
CA ASP A 89 5.29 -10.37 -16.88
C ASP A 89 4.77 -10.25 -15.45
N GLN A 90 3.47 -9.99 -15.31
CA GLN A 90 2.87 -9.77 -14.02
C GLN A 90 2.93 -11.00 -13.11
N GLU A 91 2.85 -12.21 -13.65
CA GLU A 91 2.86 -13.42 -12.84
C GLU A 91 4.23 -13.62 -12.20
N ARG A 92 5.30 -13.47 -12.99
CA ARG A 92 6.67 -13.53 -12.46
C ARG A 92 6.97 -12.40 -11.48
N VAL A 93 6.46 -11.19 -11.74
CA VAL A 93 6.61 -10.07 -10.79
C VAL A 93 5.86 -10.36 -9.49
N ALA A 94 4.63 -10.87 -9.55
CA ALA A 94 3.85 -11.23 -8.37
C ALA A 94 4.52 -12.36 -7.57
N GLU A 95 5.05 -13.39 -8.25
CA GLU A 95 5.81 -14.48 -7.62
C GLU A 95 7.03 -13.92 -6.86
N ALA A 96 7.79 -13.02 -7.50
CA ALA A 96 8.96 -12.38 -6.90
C ALA A 96 8.62 -11.51 -5.66
N LEU A 97 7.40 -10.96 -5.58
CA LEU A 97 6.94 -10.20 -4.42
C LEU A 97 6.49 -11.09 -3.25
N GLY A 98 6.23 -12.38 -3.49
CA GLY A 98 5.73 -13.34 -2.49
C GLY A 98 6.50 -13.32 -1.16
N PRO A 99 7.84 -13.43 -1.16
CA PRO A 99 8.64 -13.38 0.07
C PRO A 99 8.50 -12.05 0.85
N ARG A 100 8.40 -10.91 0.15
CA ARG A 100 8.20 -9.60 0.78
C ARG A 100 6.81 -9.49 1.40
N ILE A 101 5.79 -9.93 0.67
CA ILE A 101 4.41 -10.01 1.17
C ILE A 101 4.35 -10.90 2.41
N ALA A 102 4.97 -12.07 2.40
CA ALA A 102 5.00 -12.98 3.55
C ALA A 102 5.71 -12.37 4.76
N ALA A 103 6.76 -11.57 4.55
CA ALA A 103 7.46 -10.88 5.64
C ALA A 103 6.61 -9.79 6.31
N LEU A 104 5.71 -9.14 5.56
CA LEU A 104 4.78 -8.14 6.11
C LEU A 104 3.68 -8.75 6.97
N LEU A 105 3.42 -10.06 6.83
CA LEU A 105 2.40 -10.78 7.61
C LEU A 105 2.91 -11.30 8.97
N ARG A 106 4.20 -11.10 9.28
CA ARG A 106 4.84 -11.53 10.53
C ARG A 106 4.93 -10.37 11.52
#